data_AF-K1RF34-F1
#
_entry.id   AF-K1RF34-F1
#
_cell.length_a   1.000
_cell.length_b   1.000
_cell.length_c   1.000
_cell.angle_alpha   90.00
_cell.angle_beta   90.00
_cell.angle_gamma   90.00
#
_symmetry.space_group_name_H-M   'P 1'
#
loop_
_entity.id
_entity.type
_entity.pdbx_description
1 polymer ?
#
loop_
_entity_poly.entity_id
_entity_poly.type
_entity_poly.pdbx_seq_one_letter_code
_entity_poly.pdbx_strand_id
1 'polypeptide(L)'
;ANAQAAYERLSQAEDELYKTNEQIHYAGQYLSTKEVQQQFTKAIFKKKFRAEHSKELDAYVESVKYFREENDGKLPSLKSLKKRKEKLTQEIAERKKAYAPLRGESRRLEIASDNVYSIFRKTNEMKSDLAWKREWEAKVREKARQEQTRQEQRERQPKRKKRSYDMSL
;
A
#
# COMPACT_ATOMS: atom_id res chain seq x y z
N ALA A 1 7.90 14.90 14.99
CA ALA A 1 8.22 14.58 13.58
C ALA A 1 7.21 13.53 13.09
N ASN A 2 6.61 13.73 11.91
CA ASN A 2 5.65 12.77 11.34
C ASN A 2 6.39 11.53 10.79
N ALA A 3 5.93 10.32 11.10
CA ALA A 3 6.51 9.06 10.63
C ALA A 3 6.54 8.99 9.09
N GLN A 4 5.50 9.52 8.43
CA GLN A 4 5.43 9.57 6.96
C GLN A 4 6.53 10.44 6.35
N ALA A 5 6.71 11.66 6.88
CA ALA A 5 7.77 12.56 6.42
C ALA A 5 9.18 11.99 6.69
N ALA A 6 9.35 11.25 7.79
CA ALA A 6 10.60 10.57 8.08
C ALA A 6 10.87 9.42 7.10
N TYR A 7 9.83 8.66 6.72
CA TYR A 7 9.91 7.61 5.71
C TYR A 7 10.25 8.17 4.33
N GLU A 8 9.58 9.23 3.89
CA GLU A 8 9.83 9.86 2.59
C GLU A 8 11.28 10.35 2.47
N ARG A 9 11.80 10.99 3.52
CA ARG A 9 13.21 11.41 3.57
C ARG A 9 14.16 10.21 3.53
N LEU A 10 13.84 9.13 4.25
CA LEU A 10 14.66 7.92 4.22
C LEU A 10 14.69 7.33 2.80
N SER A 11 13.53 7.19 2.16
CA SER A 11 13.39 6.70 0.78
C SER A 11 14.20 7.55 -0.20
N GLN A 12 14.08 8.88 -0.12
CA GLN A 12 14.84 9.80 -0.98
C GLN A 12 16.35 9.59 -0.86
N ALA A 13 16.88 9.39 0.36
CA ALA A 13 18.30 9.14 0.55
C ALA A 13 18.73 7.78 -0.01
N GLU A 14 17.88 6.75 0.09
CA GLU A 14 18.13 5.43 -0.49
C GLU A 14 18.15 5.49 -2.03
N ASP A 15 17.22 6.24 -2.63
CA ASP A 15 17.17 6.46 -4.08
C ASP A 15 18.41 7.24 -4.57
N GLU A 16 18.83 8.27 -3.82
CA GLU A 16 20.08 8.98 -4.12
C GLU A 16 21.30 8.09 -4.01
N LEU A 17 21.34 7.19 -3.02
CA LEU A 17 22.43 6.22 -2.87
C LEU A 17 22.46 5.24 -4.05
N TYR A 18 21.30 4.79 -4.50
CA TYR A 18 21.17 3.92 -5.68
C TYR A 18 21.75 4.61 -6.92
N LYS A 19 21.30 5.83 -7.24
CA LYS A 19 21.81 6.62 -8.37
C LYS A 19 23.32 6.89 -8.26
N THR A 20 23.80 7.22 -7.07
CA THR A 20 25.24 7.45 -6.83
C THR A 20 26.06 6.17 -7.09
N ASN A 21 25.55 5.00 -6.68
CA ASN A 21 26.21 3.72 -6.93
C ASN A 21 26.24 3.38 -8.42
N GLU A 22 25.16 3.65 -9.14
CA GLU A 22 25.07 3.45 -10.58
C GLU A 22 26.08 4.33 -11.33
N GLN A 23 26.18 5.62 -10.97
CA GLN A 23 27.20 6.52 -11.51
C GLN A 23 28.63 6.02 -11.22
N ILE A 24 28.89 5.48 -10.03
CA ILE A 24 30.20 4.88 -9.70
C ILE A 24 30.47 3.66 -10.57
N HIS A 25 29.46 2.82 -10.81
CA HIS A 25 29.59 1.62 -11.64
C HIS A 25 30.00 1.98 -13.07
N TYR A 26 29.21 2.82 -13.74
CA TYR A 26 29.48 3.24 -15.12
C TYR A 26 30.75 4.09 -15.23
N ALA A 27 31.09 4.89 -14.22
CA ALA A 27 32.34 5.66 -14.22
C ALA A 27 33.55 4.74 -14.08
N GLY A 28 33.43 3.69 -13.26
CA GLY A 28 34.42 2.63 -13.16
C GLY A 28 34.62 1.90 -14.49
N GLN A 29 33.52 1.48 -15.13
CA GLN A 29 33.55 0.83 -16.44
C GLN A 29 34.21 1.71 -17.51
N TYR A 30 33.83 2.99 -17.59
CA TYR A 30 34.43 3.92 -18.55
C TYR A 30 35.94 4.03 -18.33
N LEU A 31 36.37 4.24 -17.09
CA LEU A 31 37.79 4.39 -16.76
C LEU A 31 38.60 3.11 -16.98
N SER A 32 38.02 1.92 -16.80
CA SER A 32 38.72 0.65 -17.02
C SER A 32 38.79 0.22 -18.48
N THR A 33 37.87 0.70 -19.32
CA THR A 33 37.74 0.29 -20.73
C THR A 33 38.19 1.36 -21.71
N LYS A 34 38.48 2.58 -21.24
CA LYS A 34 38.91 3.71 -22.07
C LYS A 34 40.19 3.40 -22.85
N GLU A 35 41.18 2.78 -22.23
CA GLU A 35 42.44 2.43 -22.88
C GLU A 35 42.25 1.37 -23.96
N VAL A 36 41.41 0.36 -23.69
CA VAL A 36 41.04 -0.69 -24.66
C VAL A 36 40.35 -0.07 -25.88
N GLN A 37 39.43 0.86 -25.65
CA GLN A 37 38.80 1.61 -26.74
C GLN A 37 39.83 2.43 -27.54
N GLN A 38 40.79 3.09 -26.88
CA GLN A 38 41.85 3.83 -27.57
C GLN A 38 42.74 2.91 -28.42
N GLN A 39 43.10 1.74 -27.89
CA GLN A 39 43.86 0.73 -28.64
C GLN A 39 43.06 0.22 -29.85
N PHE A 40 41.75 -0.03 -29.67
CA PHE A 40 40.86 -0.41 -30.76
C PHE A 40 40.81 0.62 -31.89
N THR A 41 40.82 1.93 -31.57
CA THR A 41 40.84 2.98 -32.60
C THR A 41 42.12 2.98 -33.44
N LYS A 42 43.25 2.61 -32.83
CA LYS A 42 44.58 2.55 -33.44
C LYS A 42 44.92 1.20 -34.07
N ALA A 43 44.16 0.14 -33.74
CA ALA A 43 44.43 -1.21 -34.20
C ALA A 43 44.27 -1.34 -35.72
N ILE A 44 45.26 -1.95 -36.37
CA ILE A 44 45.23 -2.26 -37.81
C ILE A 44 44.18 -3.35 -38.09
N PHE A 45 44.16 -4.41 -37.26
CA PHE A 45 43.24 -5.54 -37.42
C PHE A 45 42.01 -5.45 -36.50
N LYS A 46 41.14 -4.47 -36.76
CA LYS A 46 39.95 -4.17 -35.94
C LYS A 46 39.02 -5.35 -35.70
N LYS A 47 38.82 -6.24 -36.69
CA LYS A 47 37.96 -7.44 -36.54
C LYS A 47 38.50 -8.40 -35.49
N LYS A 48 39.81 -8.68 -35.50
CA LYS A 48 40.43 -9.58 -34.52
C LYS A 48 40.40 -8.96 -33.13
N PHE A 49 40.74 -7.68 -33.02
CA PHE A 49 40.69 -6.95 -31.75
C PHE A 49 39.29 -6.95 -31.13
N ARG A 50 38.22 -6.75 -31.94
CA ARG A 50 36.84 -6.86 -31.45
C ARG A 50 36.50 -8.25 -30.94
N ALA A 51 37.02 -9.31 -31.56
CA ALA A 51 36.75 -10.66 -31.09
C ALA A 51 37.39 -10.90 -29.70
N GLU A 52 38.60 -10.40 -29.49
CA GLU A 52 39.36 -10.55 -28.24
C GLU A 52 38.83 -9.64 -27.12
N HIS A 53 38.47 -8.39 -27.42
CA HIS A 53 38.06 -7.37 -26.46
C HIS A 53 36.58 -7.00 -26.53
N SER A 54 35.72 -7.87 -27.10
CA SER A 54 34.29 -7.60 -27.33
C SER A 54 33.58 -7.03 -26.09
N LYS A 55 33.68 -7.75 -24.97
CA LYS A 55 33.03 -7.37 -23.70
C LYS A 55 33.48 -6.02 -23.17
N GLU A 56 34.77 -5.69 -23.31
CA GLU A 56 35.35 -4.42 -22.83
C GLU A 56 34.89 -3.25 -23.71
N LEU A 57 34.80 -3.47 -25.03
CA LEU A 57 34.27 -2.49 -25.97
C LEU A 57 32.77 -2.26 -25.75
N ASP A 58 32.00 -3.32 -25.49
CA ASP A 58 30.57 -3.22 -25.20
C ASP A 58 30.34 -2.47 -23.88
N ALA A 59 31.09 -2.79 -22.82
CA ALA A 59 31.03 -2.07 -21.55
C ALA A 59 31.44 -0.59 -21.68
N TYR A 60 32.40 -0.26 -22.54
CA TYR A 60 32.72 1.14 -22.87
C TYR A 60 31.51 1.84 -23.50
N VAL A 61 30.85 1.21 -24.49
CA VAL A 61 29.67 1.76 -25.17
C VAL A 61 28.52 1.96 -24.19
N GLU A 62 28.24 0.99 -23.32
CA GLU A 62 27.23 1.09 -22.27
C GLU A 62 27.50 2.27 -21.34
N SER A 63 28.74 2.42 -20.85
CA SER A 63 29.11 3.54 -19.97
C SER A 63 28.95 4.91 -20.66
N VAL A 64 29.32 5.02 -21.94
CA VAL A 64 29.16 6.27 -22.70
C VAL A 64 27.69 6.60 -22.93
N LYS A 65 26.86 5.59 -23.22
CA LYS A 65 25.41 5.76 -23.34
C LYS A 65 24.82 6.30 -22.04
N TYR A 66 25.18 5.68 -20.92
CA TYR A 66 24.74 6.14 -19.59
C TYR A 66 25.10 7.60 -19.32
N PHE A 67 26.35 8.02 -19.57
CA PHE A 67 26.72 9.42 -19.33
C PHE A 67 26.05 10.42 -20.25
N ARG A 68 25.71 10.01 -21.47
CA ARG A 68 24.95 10.85 -22.40
C ARG A 68 23.52 11.09 -21.91
N GLU A 69 22.88 10.06 -21.36
CA GLU A 69 21.49 10.11 -20.91
C GLU A 69 21.37 10.75 -19.52
N GLU A 70 22.25 10.40 -18.58
CA GLU A 70 22.09 10.73 -17.15
C GLU A 70 22.99 11.88 -16.64
N ASN A 71 24.00 12.32 -17.40
CA ASN A 71 25.01 13.28 -16.89
C ASN A 71 25.37 14.39 -17.89
N ASP A 72 24.48 14.77 -18.81
CA ASP A 72 24.75 15.78 -19.86
C ASP A 72 26.03 15.49 -20.68
N GLY A 73 26.40 14.22 -20.78
CA GLY A 73 27.64 13.77 -21.45
C GLY A 73 28.93 14.02 -20.66
N LYS A 74 28.87 14.46 -19.39
CA LYS A 74 30.04 14.71 -18.54
C LYS A 74 30.37 13.50 -17.68
N LEU A 75 31.66 13.19 -17.56
CA LEU A 75 32.13 12.13 -16.65
C LEU A 75 32.23 12.70 -15.22
N PRO A 76 31.43 12.18 -14.26
CA PRO A 76 31.52 12.60 -12.87
C PRO A 76 32.82 12.11 -12.22
N SER A 77 33.30 12.84 -11.20
CA SER A 77 34.52 12.48 -10.48
C SER A 77 34.28 11.30 -9.53
N LEU A 78 35.00 10.19 -9.75
CA LEU A 78 34.90 9.00 -8.90
C LEU A 78 35.19 9.30 -7.41
N LYS A 79 36.08 10.27 -7.14
CA LYS A 79 36.44 10.68 -5.78
C LYS A 79 35.27 11.36 -5.07
N SER A 80 34.56 12.27 -5.75
CA SER A 80 33.40 12.94 -5.16
C SER A 80 32.23 11.98 -4.97
N LEU A 81 31.99 11.08 -5.94
CA LEU A 81 30.93 10.07 -5.84
C LEU A 81 31.16 9.11 -4.68
N LYS A 82 32.38 8.59 -4.50
CA LYS A 82 32.70 7.73 -3.35
C LYS A 82 32.48 8.45 -2.01
N LYS A 83 32.89 9.71 -1.90
CA LYS A 83 32.64 10.54 -0.70
C LYS A 83 31.14 10.77 -0.47
N ARG A 84 30.35 10.98 -1.53
CA ARG A 84 28.89 11.14 -1.44
C ARG A 84 28.22 9.84 -0.99
N LYS A 85 28.61 8.69 -1.56
CA LYS A 85 28.14 7.35 -1.17
C LYS A 85 28.36 7.08 0.32
N GLU A 86 29.56 7.37 0.82
CA GLU A 86 29.89 7.18 2.24
C GLU A 86 28.99 8.02 3.16
N LYS A 87 28.82 9.31 2.84
CA LYS A 87 27.91 10.21 3.57
C LYS A 87 26.46 9.73 3.53
N LEU A 88 25.96 9.35 2.36
CA LEU A 88 24.59 8.83 2.21
C LEU A 88 24.38 7.55 3.02
N THR A 89 25.40 6.67 3.07
CA THR A 89 25.32 5.43 3.84
C THR A 89 25.21 5.71 5.35
N GLN A 90 26.01 6.65 5.86
CA GLN A 90 25.93 7.11 7.25
C GLN A 90 24.58 7.75 7.55
N GLU A 91 24.13 8.66 6.68
CA GLU A 91 22.85 9.35 6.82
C GLU A 91 21.65 8.39 6.79
N ILE A 92 21.65 7.39 5.91
CA ILE A 92 20.62 6.35 5.87
C ILE A 92 20.60 5.55 7.16
N ALA A 93 21.77 5.18 7.70
CA ALA A 93 21.86 4.43 8.96
C ALA A 93 21.27 5.25 10.13
N GLU A 94 21.60 6.53 10.22
CA GLU A 94 21.05 7.45 11.23
C GLU A 94 19.55 7.64 11.07
N ARG A 95 19.08 7.88 9.83
CA ARG A 95 17.65 8.04 9.51
C ARG A 95 16.85 6.77 9.82
N LYS A 96 17.39 5.57 9.51
CA LYS A 96 16.75 4.29 9.87
C LYS A 96 16.60 4.15 11.38
N LYS A 97 17.64 4.49 12.14
CA LYS A 97 17.61 4.46 13.61
C LYS A 97 16.56 5.42 14.17
N ALA A 98 16.45 6.63 13.61
CA ALA A 98 15.45 7.62 14.02
C ALA A 98 14.02 7.25 13.60
N TYR A 99 13.86 6.58 12.45
CA TYR A 99 12.55 6.18 11.91
C TYR A 99 11.93 4.99 12.66
N ALA A 100 12.75 4.03 13.11
CA ALA A 100 12.28 2.82 13.78
C ALA A 100 11.26 3.06 14.93
N PRO A 101 11.52 3.95 15.91
CA PRO A 101 10.54 4.23 16.97
C PRO A 101 9.29 4.95 16.45
N LEU A 102 9.44 5.86 15.47
CA LEU A 102 8.31 6.60 14.88
C LEU A 102 7.34 5.67 14.15
N ARG A 103 7.87 4.68 13.42
CA ARG A 103 7.06 3.65 12.76
C ARG A 103 6.27 2.82 13.76
N GLY A 104 6.91 2.45 14.88
CA GLY A 104 6.26 1.70 15.95
C GLY A 104 5.09 2.46 16.57
N GLU A 105 5.29 3.74 16.87
CA GLU A 105 4.24 4.58 17.45
C GLU A 105 3.10 4.83 16.47
N SER A 106 3.41 5.10 15.20
CA SER A 106 2.41 5.25 14.15
C SER A 106 1.54 4.00 14.01
N ARG A 107 2.13 2.81 14.11
CA ARG A 107 1.40 1.54 14.05
C ARG A 107 0.48 1.34 15.26
N ARG A 108 0.92 1.74 16.46
CA ARG A 108 0.08 1.66 17.67
C ARG A 108 -1.14 2.57 17.55
N LEU A 109 -0.95 3.79 17.05
CA LEU A 109 -2.03 4.74 16.83
C LEU A 109 -3.01 4.25 15.76
N GLU A 110 -2.53 3.65 14.68
CA GLU A 110 -3.35 3.02 13.63
C GLU A 110 -4.25 1.91 14.24
N ILE A 111 -3.67 0.99 15.01
CA ILE A 111 -4.42 -0.07 15.70
C ILE A 111 -5.44 0.51 16.67
N ALA A 112 -5.07 1.54 17.45
CA ALA A 112 -6.00 2.19 18.37
C ALA A 112 -7.17 2.84 17.61
N SER A 113 -6.91 3.49 16.49
CA SER A 113 -7.93 4.07 15.61
C SER A 113 -8.87 3.00 15.06
N ASP A 114 -8.34 1.89 14.55
CA ASP A 114 -9.12 0.76 14.05
C ASP A 114 -9.99 0.14 15.14
N ASN A 115 -9.43 -0.02 16.35
CA ASN A 115 -10.17 -0.50 17.50
C ASN A 115 -11.35 0.42 17.83
N VAL A 116 -11.13 1.73 17.90
CA VAL A 116 -12.18 2.72 18.13
C VAL A 116 -13.25 2.63 17.05
N TYR A 117 -12.86 2.61 15.78
CA TYR A 117 -13.78 2.50 14.66
C TYR A 117 -14.61 1.20 14.71
N SER A 118 -13.99 0.08 15.07
CA SER A 118 -14.67 -1.20 15.23
C SER A 118 -15.70 -1.19 16.37
N ILE A 119 -15.41 -0.53 17.50
CA ILE A 119 -16.34 -0.36 18.62
C ILE A 119 -17.54 0.48 18.18
N PHE A 120 -17.29 1.61 17.51
CA PHE A 120 -18.36 2.46 16.97
C PHE A 120 -19.27 1.69 16.01
N ARG A 121 -18.69 0.91 15.09
CA ARG A 121 -19.45 0.07 14.16
C ARG A 121 -20.35 -0.92 14.89
N LYS A 122 -19.77 -1.75 15.78
CA LYS A 122 -20.53 -2.75 16.56
C LYS A 122 -21.63 -2.10 17.39
N THR A 123 -21.36 -0.93 17.98
CA THR A 123 -22.35 -0.18 18.77
C THR A 123 -23.53 0.26 17.91
N ASN A 124 -23.29 0.71 16.67
CA ASN A 124 -24.35 1.08 15.74
C ASN A 124 -25.15 -0.13 15.24
N GLU A 125 -24.49 -1.25 14.97
CA GLU A 125 -25.15 -2.53 14.65
C GLU A 125 -26.07 -2.96 15.80
N MET A 126 -25.55 -3.01 17.03
CA MET A 126 -26.34 -3.36 18.22
C MET A 126 -27.53 -2.42 18.43
N LYS A 127 -27.37 -1.10 18.23
CA LYS A 127 -28.48 -0.14 18.31
C LYS A 127 -29.56 -0.44 17.27
N SER A 128 -29.16 -0.82 16.06
CA SER A 128 -30.08 -1.17 14.97
C SER A 128 -30.83 -2.46 15.29
N ASP A 129 -30.14 -3.49 15.80
CA ASP A 129 -30.75 -4.74 16.26
C ASP A 129 -31.74 -4.49 17.40
N LEU A 130 -31.38 -3.62 18.35
CA LEU A 130 -32.25 -3.25 19.47
C LEU A 130 -33.49 -2.49 19.00
N ALA A 131 -33.35 -1.59 18.02
CA ALA A 131 -34.46 -0.87 17.42
C ALA A 131 -35.40 -1.85 16.69
N TRP A 132 -34.83 -2.74 15.87
CA TRP A 132 -35.58 -3.78 15.17
C TRP A 132 -36.35 -4.68 16.13
N LYS A 133 -35.72 -5.12 17.23
CA LYS A 133 -36.37 -5.93 18.26
C LYS A 133 -37.55 -5.21 18.90
N ARG A 134 -37.40 -3.93 19.25
CA ARG A 134 -38.48 -3.11 19.83
C ARG A 134 -39.66 -2.95 18.86
N GLU A 135 -39.40 -2.72 17.58
CA GLU A 135 -40.44 -2.64 16.56
C GLU A 135 -41.18 -3.97 16.40
N TRP A 136 -40.46 -5.09 16.39
CA TRP A 136 -41.05 -6.41 16.31
C TRP A 136 -41.98 -6.70 17.50
N GLU A 137 -41.50 -6.44 18.73
CA GLU A 137 -42.31 -6.61 19.95
C GLU A 137 -43.56 -5.73 19.93
N ALA A 138 -43.45 -4.47 19.45
CA ALA A 138 -44.59 -3.57 19.31
C ALA A 138 -45.65 -4.12 18.34
N LYS A 139 -45.23 -4.63 17.16
CA LYS A 139 -46.12 -5.26 16.17
C LYS A 139 -46.82 -6.51 16.73
N VAL A 140 -46.11 -7.33 17.51
CA VAL A 140 -46.69 -8.51 18.17
C VAL A 140 -47.77 -8.10 19.18
N ARG A 141 -47.49 -7.09 20.03
CA ARG A 141 -48.47 -6.57 21.00
C ARG A 141 -49.69 -5.94 20.32
N GLU A 142 -49.48 -5.25 19.20
CA GLU A 142 -50.58 -4.67 18.43
C GLU A 142 -51.48 -5.76 17.82
N LYS A 143 -50.90 -6.80 17.21
CA LYS A 143 -51.65 -7.95 16.71
C LYS A 143 -52.45 -8.64 17.81
N ALA A 144 -51.87 -8.82 19.00
CA ALA A 144 -52.57 -9.40 20.14
C ALA A 144 -53.80 -8.55 20.56
N ARG A 145 -53.66 -7.22 20.60
CA ARG A 145 -54.79 -6.30 20.86
C ARG A 145 -55.86 -6.37 19.77
N GLN A 146 -55.46 -6.45 18.51
CA GLN A 146 -56.40 -6.62 17.38
C GLN A 146 -57.14 -7.96 17.44
N GLU A 147 -56.48 -9.04 17.87
CA GLU A 147 -57.13 -10.34 18.00
C GLU A 147 -58.08 -10.39 19.20
N GLN A 148 -57.72 -9.80 20.34
CA GLN A 148 -58.63 -9.65 21.49
C GLN A 148 -59.89 -8.88 21.09
N THR A 149 -59.74 -7.74 20.42
CA THR A 149 -60.89 -6.95 19.95
C THR A 149 -61.73 -7.72 18.93
N ARG A 150 -61.14 -8.54 18.06
CA ARG A 150 -61.87 -9.45 17.18
C ARG A 150 -62.60 -10.55 17.93
N GLN A 151 -62.00 -11.14 18.97
CA GLN A 151 -62.64 -12.14 19.82
C GLN A 151 -63.84 -11.54 20.56
N GLU A 152 -63.68 -10.37 21.18
CA GLU A 152 -64.78 -9.65 21.81
C GLU A 152 -65.91 -9.34 20.82
N GLN A 153 -65.58 -8.93 19.59
CA GLN A 153 -66.59 -8.73 18.54
C GLN A 153 -67.30 -10.04 18.15
N ARG A 154 -66.58 -11.17 18.08
CA ARG A 154 -67.17 -12.49 17.81
C ARG A 154 -68.10 -12.96 18.93
N GLU A 155 -67.74 -12.69 20.18
CA GLU A 155 -68.57 -13.02 21.35
C GLU A 155 -69.83 -12.16 21.43
N ARG A 156 -69.74 -10.89 21.00
CA ARG A 156 -70.87 -9.97 20.92
C ARG A 156 -71.80 -10.24 19.73
N GLN A 157 -71.41 -11.07 18.76
CA GLN A 157 -72.31 -11.46 17.69
C GLN A 157 -73.37 -12.46 18.21
N PRO A 158 -74.66 -12.21 17.95
CA PRO A 158 -75.72 -13.10 18.41
C PRO A 158 -75.57 -14.47 17.73
N LYS A 159 -75.47 -15.54 18.53
CA LYS A 159 -75.41 -16.92 18.02
C LYS A 159 -76.67 -17.20 17.21
N ARG A 160 -76.53 -17.45 15.90
CA ARG A 160 -77.65 -17.83 15.03
C ARG A 160 -78.33 -19.08 15.62
N LYS A 161 -79.63 -18.95 15.97
CA LYS A 161 -80.44 -20.08 16.41
C LYS A 161 -80.42 -21.14 15.31
N LYS A 162 -80.01 -22.37 15.64
CA LYS A 162 -80.15 -23.50 14.72
C LYS A 162 -81.64 -23.71 14.46
N ARG A 163 -82.05 -23.67 13.20
CA ARG A 163 -83.42 -23.94 12.78
C ARG A 163 -83.63 -25.44 12.92
N SER A 164 -84.23 -25.90 14.02
CA SER A 164 -84.69 -27.29 14.11
C SER A 164 -85.91 -27.43 13.21
N TYR A 165 -85.82 -28.28 12.19
CA TYR A 165 -87.00 -28.70 11.47
C TYR A 165 -87.76 -29.67 12.37
N ASP A 166 -88.96 -29.27 12.76
CA ASP A 166 -89.94 -30.14 13.39
C ASP A 166 -90.55 -31.00 12.27
N MET A 167 -90.26 -32.30 12.29
CA MET A 167 -90.84 -33.28 11.39
C MET A 167 -91.73 -34.19 12.24
N SER A 168 -92.92 -33.70 12.54
CA SER A 168 -94.00 -34.49 13.10
C SER A 168 -94.75 -35.20 11.97
N LEU A 169 -94.86 -36.53 12.04
CA LEU A 169 -95.94 -37.34 11.47
C LEU A 169 -96.00 -38.69 12.20
#